data_AF-A0A1E4B8Y5-F1
#
_entry.id   AF-A0A1E4B8Y5-F1
#
_cell.length_a   1.000
_cell.length_b   1.000
_cell.length_c   1.000
_cell.angle_alpha   90.00
_cell.angle_beta   90.00
_cell.angle_gamma   90.00
#
_symmetry.space_group_name_H-M   'P 1'
#
loop_
_entity.id
_entity.type
_entity.pdbx_description
1 polymer ?
#
loop_
_entity_poly.entity_id
_entity_poly.type
_entity_poly.pdbx_seq_one_letter_code
_entity_poly.pdbx_strand_id
1 'polypeptide(L)'
;MPKSKRPAAITGDNPVIETPRTQADRMFRAAQECARQRQRYARLVDHGAHEDEQQGALRVACICDEVLVSSARSYEAVAANASSHRDEEWWHKANALWHAVREYNRRHQGCDQGSRRFTDHSPTRLGELAMEYDLEASALLALQHAVSAYRKVVPDAELDLGGAARVA
;
A
#
# COMPACT_ATOMS: atom_id res chain seq x y z
N MET A 1 -16.03 -11.00 -40.54
CA MET A 1 -15.26 -11.07 -39.28
C MET A 1 -14.60 -9.73 -39.01
N PRO A 2 -14.94 -9.00 -37.93
CA PRO A 2 -14.29 -7.73 -37.62
C PRO A 2 -12.96 -7.98 -36.90
N LYS A 3 -11.89 -7.35 -37.39
CA LYS A 3 -10.54 -7.46 -36.82
C LYS A 3 -10.48 -6.66 -35.50
N SER A 4 -10.14 -7.35 -34.41
CA SER A 4 -9.91 -6.77 -33.09
C SER A 4 -8.78 -5.74 -33.13
N LYS A 5 -9.08 -4.48 -32.76
CA LYS A 5 -8.09 -3.43 -32.56
C LYS A 5 -7.43 -3.66 -31.19
N ARG A 6 -6.12 -3.89 -31.17
CA ARG A 6 -5.32 -3.85 -29.94
C ARG A 6 -5.52 -2.49 -29.24
N PRO A 7 -5.73 -2.44 -27.92
CA PRO A 7 -5.73 -1.16 -27.22
C PRO A 7 -4.34 -0.52 -27.33
N ALA A 8 -4.32 0.77 -27.65
CA ALA A 8 -3.11 1.56 -27.77
C ALA A 8 -2.34 1.53 -26.44
N ALA A 9 -1.03 1.31 -26.50
CA ALA A 9 -0.16 1.51 -25.35
C ALA A 9 -0.26 3.00 -24.94
N ILE A 10 -0.56 3.25 -23.67
CA ILE A 10 -0.48 4.59 -23.08
C ILE A 10 1.02 4.87 -22.87
N THR A 11 1.72 5.23 -23.94
CA THR A 11 3.08 5.76 -23.88
C THR A 11 2.97 7.26 -23.59
N GLY A 12 3.01 7.61 -22.30
CA GLY A 12 3.29 8.98 -21.89
C GLY A 12 4.76 9.29 -22.14
N ASP A 13 5.07 9.94 -23.25
CA ASP A 13 6.41 10.39 -23.65
C ASP A 13 6.86 11.62 -22.86
N ASN A 14 7.05 11.44 -21.56
CA ASN A 14 7.96 12.29 -20.79
C ASN A 14 8.79 11.34 -19.92
N PRO A 15 10.13 11.32 -20.03
CA PRO A 15 10.94 10.55 -19.10
C PRO A 15 10.74 11.17 -17.72
N VAL A 16 9.87 10.57 -16.91
CA VAL A 16 9.76 10.90 -15.50
C VAL A 16 11.14 10.62 -14.93
N ILE A 17 11.89 11.67 -14.59
CA ILE A 17 13.18 11.51 -13.92
C ILE A 17 12.86 10.80 -12.61
N GLU A 18 13.26 9.54 -12.52
CA GLU A 18 13.10 8.75 -11.30
C GLU A 18 14.08 9.30 -10.27
N THR A 19 13.56 10.13 -9.38
CA THR A 19 14.30 10.67 -8.24
C THR A 19 13.87 9.90 -6.99
N PRO A 20 14.69 9.92 -5.92
CA PRO A 20 14.27 9.33 -4.65
C PRO A 20 12.94 9.93 -4.15
N ARG A 21 12.70 11.20 -4.45
CA ARG A 21 11.46 11.91 -4.16
C ARG A 21 10.26 11.36 -4.94
N THR A 22 10.35 11.22 -6.25
CA THR A 22 9.22 10.71 -7.05
C THR A 22 8.88 9.26 -6.71
N GLN A 23 9.87 8.45 -6.32
CA GLN A 23 9.62 7.09 -5.80
C GLN A 23 8.98 7.11 -4.40
N ALA A 24 9.37 8.04 -3.51
CA ALA A 24 8.74 8.21 -2.21
C ALA A 24 7.25 8.61 -2.36
N ASP A 25 6.94 9.53 -3.29
CA ASP A 25 5.56 9.95 -3.57
C ASP A 25 4.72 8.80 -4.14
N ARG A 26 5.31 7.95 -4.99
CA ARG A 26 4.67 6.73 -5.48
C ARG A 26 4.37 5.75 -4.35
N MET A 27 5.34 5.52 -3.46
CA MET A 27 5.16 4.66 -2.29
C MET A 27 4.09 5.21 -1.34
N PHE A 28 4.06 6.52 -1.11
CA PHE A 28 3.02 7.20 -0.35
C PHE A 28 1.62 6.95 -0.92
N ARG A 29 1.42 7.16 -2.22
CA ARG A 29 0.12 6.93 -2.87
C ARG A 29 -0.29 5.45 -2.80
N ALA A 30 0.66 4.53 -3.00
CA ALA A 30 0.40 3.11 -2.86
C ALA A 30 0.01 2.73 -1.42
N ALA A 31 0.68 3.30 -0.41
CA ALA A 31 0.40 3.05 1.00
C ALA A 31 -0.98 3.59 1.42
N GLN A 32 -1.33 4.79 0.96
CA GLN A 32 -2.64 5.40 1.17
C GLN A 32 -3.75 4.51 0.59
N GLU A 33 -3.58 4.05 -0.65
CA GLU A 33 -4.58 3.21 -1.32
C GLU A 33 -4.68 1.82 -0.68
N CYS A 34 -3.56 1.21 -0.31
CA CYS A 34 -3.51 -0.04 0.45
C CYS A 34 -4.32 0.06 1.75
N ALA A 35 -4.05 1.09 2.56
CA ALA A 35 -4.76 1.30 3.82
C ALA A 35 -6.27 1.51 3.59
N ARG A 36 -6.64 2.26 2.55
CA ARG A 36 -8.05 2.51 2.19
C ARG A 36 -8.78 1.23 1.80
N GLN A 37 -8.16 0.39 0.97
CA GLN A 37 -8.79 -0.86 0.52
C GLN A 37 -8.88 -1.91 1.61
N ARG A 38 -7.87 -2.01 2.48
CA ARG A 38 -7.92 -2.86 3.68
C ARG A 38 -9.06 -2.45 4.61
N GLN A 39 -9.22 -1.15 4.85
CA GLN A 39 -10.34 -0.64 5.66
C GLN A 39 -11.71 -0.88 4.98
N ARG A 40 -11.79 -0.71 3.66
CA ARG A 40 -13.02 -1.01 2.91
C ARG A 40 -13.41 -2.48 3.03
N TYR A 41 -12.46 -3.39 2.86
CA TYR A 41 -12.69 -4.83 3.02
C TYR A 41 -13.14 -5.16 4.45
N ALA A 42 -12.44 -4.65 5.47
CA ALA A 42 -12.81 -4.87 6.88
C ALA A 42 -14.25 -4.42 7.18
N ARG A 43 -14.69 -3.26 6.64
CA ARG A 43 -16.07 -2.79 6.80
C ARG A 43 -17.09 -3.73 6.16
N LEU A 44 -16.81 -4.26 4.97
CA LEU A 44 -17.72 -5.19 4.30
C LEU A 44 -17.88 -6.50 5.09
N VAL A 45 -16.79 -7.01 5.66
CA VAL A 45 -16.82 -8.18 6.54
C VAL A 45 -17.63 -7.90 7.81
N ASP A 46 -17.37 -6.77 8.48
CA ASP A 46 -18.05 -6.35 9.70
C ASP A 46 -19.57 -6.18 9.52
N HIS A 47 -20.01 -5.71 8.35
CA HIS A 47 -21.44 -5.55 8.03
C HIS A 47 -22.10 -6.83 7.48
N GLY A 48 -21.36 -7.94 7.36
CA GLY A 48 -21.89 -9.18 6.81
C GLY A 48 -22.36 -9.04 5.36
N ALA A 49 -21.66 -8.23 4.55
CA ALA A 49 -21.97 -8.05 3.13
C ALA A 49 -21.93 -9.38 2.37
N HIS A 50 -22.56 -9.45 1.20
CA HIS A 50 -22.58 -10.67 0.40
C HIS A 50 -21.17 -11.17 0.07
N GLU A 51 -20.96 -12.50 0.02
CA GLU A 51 -19.65 -13.13 -0.19
C GLU A 51 -18.94 -12.60 -1.46
N ASP A 52 -19.67 -12.40 -2.55
CA ASP A 52 -19.12 -11.84 -3.79
C ASP A 52 -18.56 -10.43 -3.61
N GLU A 53 -19.20 -9.59 -2.79
CA GLU A 53 -18.73 -8.24 -2.49
C GLU A 53 -17.47 -8.27 -1.64
N GLN A 54 -17.45 -9.14 -0.62
CA GLN A 54 -16.28 -9.36 0.22
C GLN A 54 -15.11 -9.86 -0.62
N GLN A 55 -15.33 -10.85 -1.50
CA GLN A 55 -14.32 -11.45 -2.35
C GLN A 55 -13.83 -10.47 -3.44
N GLY A 56 -14.72 -9.64 -3.98
CA GLY A 56 -14.35 -8.56 -4.88
C GLY A 56 -13.45 -7.53 -4.19
N ALA A 57 -13.81 -7.09 -2.99
CA ALA A 57 -13.03 -6.13 -2.21
C ALA A 57 -11.67 -6.70 -1.76
N LEU A 58 -11.61 -7.96 -1.35
CA LEU A 58 -10.38 -8.63 -0.98
C LEU A 58 -9.39 -8.67 -2.14
N ARG A 59 -9.85 -9.03 -3.34
CA ARG A 59 -9.00 -9.03 -4.55
C ARG A 59 -8.38 -7.67 -4.83
N VAL A 60 -9.16 -6.61 -4.66
CA VAL A 60 -8.65 -5.24 -4.83
C VAL A 60 -7.62 -4.89 -3.75
N ALA A 61 -7.89 -5.25 -2.48
CA ALA A 61 -6.93 -5.05 -1.40
C ALA A 61 -5.58 -5.75 -1.71
N CYS A 62 -5.61 -7.02 -2.11
CA CYS A 62 -4.41 -7.78 -2.47
C CYS A 62 -3.60 -7.12 -3.59
N ILE A 63 -4.25 -6.62 -4.65
CA ILE A 63 -3.56 -5.88 -5.72
C ILE A 63 -2.87 -4.64 -5.15
N CYS A 64 -3.52 -3.92 -4.23
CA CYS A 64 -2.92 -2.75 -3.59
C CYS A 64 -1.73 -3.12 -2.69
N ASP A 65 -1.76 -4.26 -2.00
CA ASP A 65 -0.60 -4.74 -1.24
C ASP A 65 0.58 -5.07 -2.17
N GLU A 66 0.34 -5.72 -3.31
CA GLU A 66 1.37 -6.00 -4.30
C GLU A 66 2.01 -4.72 -4.85
N VAL A 67 1.19 -3.73 -5.20
CA VAL A 67 1.66 -2.42 -5.66
C VAL A 67 2.45 -1.70 -4.56
N LEU A 68 2.00 -1.78 -3.30
CA LEU A 68 2.71 -1.21 -2.16
C LEU A 68 4.11 -1.84 -2.00
N VAL A 69 4.20 -3.17 -1.99
CA VAL A 69 5.48 -3.88 -1.88
C VAL A 69 6.41 -3.54 -3.04
N SER A 70 5.88 -3.49 -4.27
CA SER A 70 6.63 -3.10 -5.46
C SER A 70 7.19 -1.68 -5.33
N SER A 71 6.36 -0.72 -4.94
CA SER A 71 6.76 0.69 -4.76
C SER A 71 7.81 0.88 -3.67
N ALA A 72 7.73 0.14 -2.57
CA ALA A 72 8.71 0.19 -1.49
C ALA A 72 10.08 -0.34 -1.93
N ARG A 73 10.12 -1.38 -2.77
CA ARG A 73 11.36 -1.90 -3.37
C ARG A 73 11.98 -0.90 -4.35
N SER A 74 11.17 -0.25 -5.18
CA SER A 74 11.64 0.80 -6.08
C SER A 74 12.22 1.99 -5.31
N TYR A 75 11.56 2.41 -4.22
CA TYR A 75 12.09 3.45 -3.33
C TYR A 75 13.43 3.03 -2.72
N GLU A 76 13.53 1.83 -2.15
CA GLU A 76 14.77 1.32 -1.54
C GLU A 76 15.95 1.33 -2.51
N ALA A 77 15.75 0.87 -3.74
CA ALA A 77 16.79 0.80 -4.77
C ALA A 77 17.38 2.18 -5.12
N VAL A 78 16.53 3.22 -5.18
CA VAL A 78 16.97 4.59 -5.47
C VAL A 78 17.51 5.28 -4.21
N ALA A 79 16.89 5.01 -3.06
CA ALA A 79 17.24 5.65 -1.80
C ALA A 79 18.62 5.21 -1.26
N ALA A 80 19.03 3.97 -1.53
CA ALA A 80 20.33 3.43 -1.11
C ALA A 80 21.52 4.28 -1.60
N ASN A 81 21.37 4.97 -2.74
CA ASN A 81 22.43 5.76 -3.36
C ASN A 81 22.31 7.27 -3.11
N ALA A 82 21.28 7.71 -2.38
CA ALA A 82 20.92 9.13 -2.28
C ALA A 82 21.33 9.74 -0.92
N SER A 83 22.63 9.80 -0.66
CA SER A 83 23.17 10.33 0.60
C SER A 83 22.96 11.83 0.81
N SER A 84 22.61 12.58 -0.25
CA SER A 84 22.47 14.04 -0.24
C SER A 84 21.21 14.56 0.46
N HIS A 85 20.19 13.72 0.66
CA HIS A 85 18.90 14.16 1.23
C HIS A 85 18.77 13.89 2.73
N ARG A 86 19.86 13.49 3.42
CA ARG A 86 19.81 13.02 4.81
C ARG A 86 19.31 14.05 5.82
N ASP A 87 19.43 15.34 5.52
CA ASP A 87 18.99 16.43 6.39
C ASP A 87 17.59 16.95 6.02
N GLU A 88 16.98 16.42 4.96
CA GLU A 88 15.68 16.88 4.48
C GLU A 88 14.54 16.20 5.25
N GLU A 89 13.59 17.00 5.77
CA GLU A 89 12.50 16.47 6.59
C GLU A 89 11.67 15.43 5.84
N TRP A 90 11.38 15.67 4.56
CA TRP A 90 10.60 14.74 3.75
C TRP A 90 11.28 13.39 3.58
N TRP A 91 12.62 13.35 3.56
CA TRP A 91 13.41 12.14 3.45
C TRP A 91 13.28 11.29 4.71
N HIS A 92 13.30 11.91 5.89
CA HIS A 92 13.04 11.21 7.15
C HIS A 92 11.62 10.63 7.19
N LYS A 93 10.62 11.38 6.72
CA LYS A 93 9.24 10.86 6.64
C LYS A 93 9.11 9.74 5.61
N ALA A 94 9.79 9.83 4.47
CA ALA A 94 9.84 8.79 3.45
C ALA A 94 10.44 7.49 4.01
N ASN A 95 11.55 7.58 4.75
CA ASN A 95 12.18 6.43 5.38
C ASN A 95 11.32 5.82 6.50
N ALA A 96 10.67 6.65 7.32
CA ALA A 96 9.72 6.17 8.31
C ALA A 96 8.54 5.43 7.65
N LEU A 97 8.02 5.95 6.54
CA LEU A 97 7.00 5.29 5.74
C LEU A 97 7.49 3.97 5.17
N TRP A 98 8.68 3.94 4.58
CA TRP A 98 9.30 2.71 4.06
C TRP A 98 9.44 1.63 5.14
N HIS A 99 9.89 1.98 6.34
CA HIS A 99 9.96 1.05 7.47
C HIS A 99 8.59 0.52 7.88
N ALA A 100 7.56 1.40 7.95
CA ALA A 100 6.21 0.99 8.27
C ALA A 100 5.63 0.03 7.22
N VAL A 101 5.88 0.29 5.92
CA VAL A 101 5.48 -0.61 4.82
C VAL A 101 6.12 -1.99 4.96
N ARG A 102 7.42 -2.03 5.28
CA ARG A 102 8.14 -3.30 5.44
C ARG A 102 7.62 -4.11 6.62
N GLU A 103 7.35 -3.45 7.75
CA GLU A 103 6.79 -4.12 8.92
C GLU A 103 5.37 -4.62 8.65
N TYR A 104 4.50 -3.81 8.04
CA TYR A 104 3.16 -4.24 7.63
C TYR A 104 3.23 -5.46 6.70
N ASN A 105 4.04 -5.42 5.65
CA ASN A 105 4.17 -6.54 4.72
C ASN A 105 4.72 -7.80 5.41
N ARG A 106 5.66 -7.67 6.35
CA ARG A 106 6.17 -8.80 7.13
C ARG A 106 5.07 -9.45 7.98
N ARG A 107 4.24 -8.65 8.65
CA ARG A 107 3.11 -9.14 9.45
C ARG A 107 2.02 -9.74 8.60
N HIS A 108 1.67 -9.09 7.49
CA HIS A 108 0.67 -9.58 6.55
C HIS A 108 1.05 -10.96 5.99
N GLN A 109 2.29 -11.13 5.54
CA GLN A 109 2.80 -12.42 5.08
C GLN A 109 2.83 -13.49 6.18
N GLY A 110 3.06 -13.09 7.43
CA GLY A 110 3.01 -13.98 8.59
C GLY A 110 1.60 -14.50 8.83
N CYS A 111 0.60 -13.62 8.83
CA CYS A 111 -0.81 -13.97 9.02
C CYS A 111 -1.34 -14.86 7.89
N ASP A 112 -1.03 -14.53 6.64
CA ASP A 112 -1.42 -15.34 5.47
C ASP A 112 -0.85 -16.77 5.55
N GLN A 113 0.41 -16.92 5.97
CA GLN A 113 1.02 -18.24 6.13
C GLN A 113 0.46 -18.99 7.34
N GLY A 114 0.24 -18.29 8.46
CA GLY A 114 -0.35 -18.86 9.67
C GLY A 114 -1.76 -19.38 9.42
N SER A 115 -2.58 -18.59 8.74
CA SER A 115 -3.95 -18.93 8.35
C SER A 115 -4.00 -20.13 7.38
N ARG A 116 -3.15 -20.16 6.34
CA ARG A 116 -3.10 -21.30 5.40
C ARG A 116 -2.62 -22.60 6.02
N ARG A 117 -1.77 -22.54 7.05
CA ARG A 117 -1.24 -23.72 7.75
C ARG A 117 -2.09 -24.10 8.97
N PHE A 118 -3.16 -23.37 9.21
CA PHE A 118 -4.06 -23.59 10.33
C PHE A 118 -4.86 -24.89 10.14
N THR A 119 -4.30 -25.98 10.64
CA THR A 119 -4.84 -27.34 10.54
C THR A 119 -5.18 -27.92 11.91
N ASP A 120 -4.42 -27.51 12.95
CA ASP A 120 -4.69 -27.81 14.35
C ASP A 120 -5.49 -26.68 15.00
N HIS A 121 -6.72 -26.98 15.41
CA HIS A 121 -7.67 -26.02 15.96
C HIS A 121 -7.57 -25.93 17.50
N SER A 122 -6.39 -26.22 18.06
CA SER A 122 -6.18 -26.15 19.50
C SER A 122 -6.33 -24.70 20.01
N PRO A 123 -6.84 -24.49 21.25
CA PRO A 123 -6.99 -23.15 21.82
C PRO A 123 -5.69 -22.33 21.83
N THR A 124 -4.55 -22.99 22.04
CA THR A 124 -3.23 -22.37 21.98
C THR A 124 -2.92 -21.83 20.58
N ARG A 125 -3.17 -22.63 19.53
CA ARG A 125 -2.96 -22.19 18.14
C ARG A 125 -3.92 -21.08 17.72
N LEU A 126 -5.17 -21.14 18.17
CA LEU A 126 -6.12 -20.03 17.96
C LEU A 126 -5.63 -18.74 18.62
N GLY A 127 -5.08 -18.82 19.84
CA GLY A 127 -4.50 -17.68 20.54
C GLY A 127 -3.27 -17.10 19.83
N GLU A 128 -2.38 -17.95 19.32
CA GLU A 128 -1.22 -17.52 18.52
C GLU A 128 -1.66 -16.82 17.23
N LEU A 129 -2.64 -17.38 16.51
CA LEU A 129 -3.16 -16.80 15.29
C LEU A 129 -3.83 -15.44 15.54
N ALA A 130 -4.62 -15.33 16.62
CA ALA A 130 -5.25 -14.07 17.02
C ALA A 130 -4.19 -12.99 17.32
N MET A 131 -3.13 -13.35 18.04
CA MET A 131 -2.02 -12.44 18.33
C MET A 131 -1.30 -11.96 17.06
N GLU A 132 -1.09 -12.83 16.06
CA GLU A 132 -0.50 -12.40 14.79
C GLU A 132 -1.39 -11.39 14.05
N TYR A 133 -2.71 -11.60 14.03
CA TYR A 133 -3.65 -10.62 13.45
C TYR A 133 -3.66 -9.29 14.21
N ASP A 134 -3.55 -9.29 15.54
CA ASP A 134 -3.43 -8.06 16.34
C ASP A 134 -2.14 -7.29 16.00
N LEU A 135 -1.05 -8.00 15.75
CA LEU A 135 0.23 -7.41 15.33
C LEU A 135 0.16 -6.86 13.91
N GLU A 136 -0.53 -7.53 12.98
CA GLU A 136 -0.80 -7.02 11.64
C GLU A 136 -1.65 -5.74 11.69
N ALA A 137 -2.73 -5.73 12.49
CA ALA A 137 -3.57 -4.54 12.68
C ALA A 137 -2.76 -3.36 13.24
N SER A 138 -1.88 -3.62 14.22
CA SER A 138 -0.97 -2.62 14.79
C SER A 138 0.00 -2.06 13.74
N ALA A 139 0.55 -2.92 12.88
CA ALA A 139 1.44 -2.50 11.80
C ALA A 139 0.69 -1.67 10.73
N LEU A 140 -0.55 -2.02 10.40
CA LEU A 140 -1.40 -1.24 9.51
C LEU A 140 -1.70 0.15 10.08
N LEU A 141 -1.97 0.25 11.39
CA LEU A 141 -2.14 1.54 12.05
C LEU A 141 -0.86 2.39 12.01
N ALA A 142 0.30 1.78 12.25
CA ALA A 142 1.59 2.46 12.13
C ALA A 142 1.84 2.96 10.69
N LEU A 143 1.45 2.17 9.68
CA LEU A 143 1.48 2.59 8.28
C LEU A 143 0.59 3.82 8.03
N GLN A 144 -0.62 3.85 8.56
CA GLN A 144 -1.53 5.01 8.45
C GLN A 144 -0.96 6.27 9.12
N HIS A 145 -0.31 6.13 10.27
CA HIS A 145 0.40 7.24 10.91
C HIS A 145 1.56 7.75 10.05
N ALA A 146 2.34 6.85 9.43
CA ALA A 146 3.45 7.23 8.56
C ALA A 146 2.98 7.91 7.27
N VAL A 147 1.91 7.43 6.65
CA VAL A 147 1.23 8.09 5.52
C VAL A 147 0.80 9.50 5.90
N SER A 148 0.14 9.65 7.05
CA SER A 148 -0.31 10.97 7.54
C SER A 148 0.86 11.92 7.83
N ALA A 149 1.98 11.39 8.36
CA ALA A 149 3.18 12.17 8.61
C ALA A 149 3.87 12.61 7.30
N TYR A 150 3.90 11.75 6.29
CA TYR A 150 4.45 12.10 4.97
C TYR A 150 3.60 13.16 4.28
N ARG A 151 2.27 13.00 4.24
CA ARG A 151 1.34 13.98 3.65
C ARG A 151 1.54 15.39 4.22
N LYS A 152 1.78 15.51 5.53
CA LYS A 152 1.99 16.82 6.18
C LYS A 152 3.20 17.59 5.64
N VAL A 153 4.25 16.88 5.26
CA VAL A 153 5.49 17.47 4.73
C VAL A 153 5.44 17.58 3.20
N VAL A 154 4.56 16.81 2.57
CA VAL A 154 4.49 16.63 1.12
C VAL A 154 3.04 16.59 0.64
N PRO A 155 2.31 17.71 0.73
CA PRO A 155 0.90 17.73 0.34
C PRO A 155 0.71 17.41 -1.16
N ASP A 156 1.62 17.89 -2.01
CA ASP A 156 1.54 17.75 -3.47
C ASP A 156 1.78 16.31 -3.98
N ALA A 157 2.17 15.39 -3.10
CA ALA A 157 2.27 13.97 -3.46
C ALA A 157 0.88 13.34 -3.67
N GLU A 158 -0.17 13.91 -3.08
CA GLU A 158 -1.55 13.49 -3.28
C GLU A 158 -2.03 13.95 -4.66
N LEU A 159 -2.58 13.03 -5.46
CA LEU A 159 -3.12 13.40 -6.77
C LEU A 159 -4.45 14.11 -6.55
N ASP A 160 -4.50 15.40 -6.87
CA ASP A 160 -5.76 16.14 -6.94
C ASP A 160 -6.56 15.65 -8.17
N LEU A 161 -7.41 14.64 -7.95
CA LEU A 161 -8.31 14.12 -8.97
C LEU A 161 -9.53 15.05 -9.20
N GLY A 162 -9.59 16.23 -8.56
CA GLY A 162 -10.74 17.15 -8.59
C GLY A 162 -10.50 18.54 -9.20
N GLY A 163 -9.26 18.91 -9.55
CA GLY A 163 -8.94 20.29 -9.95
C GLY A 163 -8.99 20.64 -11.45
N ALA A 164 -8.97 19.65 -12.36
CA ALA A 164 -8.71 19.89 -13.79
C ALA A 164 -9.84 19.46 -14.75
N ALA A 165 -11.11 19.55 -14.33
CA ALA A 165 -12.25 19.24 -15.20
C ALA A 165 -13.39 20.29 -15.12
N ARG A 166 -13.05 21.58 -15.04
CA ARG A 166 -13.95 22.63 -15.53
C ARG A 166 -13.39 23.15 -16.84
N VAL A 167 -13.66 22.40 -17.91
CA VAL A 167 -13.53 22.89 -19.28
C VAL A 167 -14.65 23.91 -19.49
N ALA A 168 -14.26 25.13 -19.81
CA ALA A 168 -15.12 26.25 -20.18
C ALA A 168 -15.85 26.01 -21.50
#